data_AF-A0A4Y7SXS9-F1
#
_entry.id   AF-A0A4Y7SXS9-F1
#
_cell.length_a   1.000
_cell.length_b   1.000
_cell.length_c   1.000
_cell.angle_alpha   90.00
_cell.angle_beta   90.00
_cell.angle_gamma   90.00
#
_symmetry.space_group_name_H-M   'P 1'
#
loop_
_entity.id
_entity.type
_entity.pdbx_description
1 polymer ?
#
loop_
_entity_poly.entity_id
_entity_poly.type
_entity_poly.pdbx_seq_one_letter_code
_entity_poly.pdbx_strand_id
1 'polypeptide(L)'
;ILSSVSSEFSYDNPSLDGLMLDKRGIHCTQFDSDSPDDPCDEVTLCNSCASALAHSKVPQMALMNHLYCGHLPDEFSDLTWVEEMACAIYRNTAHVTRLFNSASEDQPKVLHGNTCVHEMNVVSTARVLPRTPADINGMLTVVFIGPKKEDAANSMETMFRVRKKKIGRFLRWLSIHNRLYRSLPFDESILEQFPDDGPLPGICDAMIHHK
;
A
#
# COMPACT_ATOMS: atom_id res chain seq x y z
N ILE A 1 -16.92 0.72 -5.75
CA ILE A 1 -17.71 -0.50 -5.93
C ILE A 1 -17.29 -1.07 -7.28
N LEU A 2 -16.38 -2.04 -7.22
CA LEU A 2 -15.77 -2.68 -8.38
C LEU A 2 -16.85 -3.50 -9.09
N SER A 3 -17.02 -3.29 -10.40
CA SER A 3 -18.14 -3.78 -11.20
C SER A 3 -17.84 -5.09 -11.93
N SER A 4 -17.02 -5.96 -11.36
CA SER A 4 -16.90 -7.33 -11.84
C SER A 4 -16.95 -8.23 -10.62
N VAL A 5 -17.89 -9.16 -10.62
CA VAL A 5 -17.92 -10.31 -9.71
C VAL A 5 -16.56 -10.98 -9.86
N SER A 6 -15.65 -10.68 -8.95
CA SER A 6 -14.34 -11.31 -8.90
C SER A 6 -14.60 -12.77 -8.61
N SER A 7 -13.97 -13.68 -9.35
CA SER A 7 -13.97 -15.13 -9.04
C SER A 7 -13.41 -15.45 -7.64
N GLU A 8 -12.92 -14.42 -6.94
CA GLU A 8 -12.54 -14.43 -5.54
C GLU A 8 -13.68 -14.84 -4.59
N PHE A 9 -14.93 -14.48 -4.89
CA PHE A 9 -16.07 -14.73 -3.99
C PHE A 9 -16.96 -15.88 -4.47
N SER A 10 -16.32 -17.03 -4.69
CA SER A 10 -16.96 -18.31 -5.01
C SER A 10 -16.71 -19.27 -3.86
N TYR A 11 -17.75 -19.94 -3.40
CA TYR A 11 -17.78 -20.82 -2.22
C TYR A 11 -18.43 -22.18 -2.50
N ASP A 12 -18.70 -22.50 -3.77
CA ASP A 12 -19.37 -23.74 -4.19
C ASP A 12 -20.79 -23.89 -3.58
N ASN A 13 -21.39 -22.77 -3.16
CA ASN A 13 -22.75 -22.67 -2.68
C ASN A 13 -23.46 -21.46 -3.32
N PRO A 14 -24.54 -21.69 -4.09
CA PRO A 14 -25.27 -20.62 -4.78
C PRO A 14 -25.80 -19.51 -3.86
N SER A 15 -26.03 -19.82 -2.58
CA SER A 15 -26.53 -18.85 -1.59
C SER A 15 -25.43 -17.92 -1.05
N LEU A 16 -24.17 -18.34 -1.12
CA LEU A 16 -23.01 -17.57 -0.65
C LEU A 16 -22.23 -16.94 -1.81
N ASP A 17 -22.32 -17.52 -3.00
CA ASP A 17 -21.61 -17.04 -4.19
C ASP A 17 -21.93 -15.57 -4.49
N GLY A 18 -20.88 -14.78 -4.68
CA GLY A 18 -20.97 -13.33 -4.89
C GLY A 18 -21.05 -12.49 -3.61
N LEU A 19 -21.23 -13.10 -2.43
CA LEU A 19 -21.09 -12.39 -1.16
C LEU A 19 -19.61 -12.17 -0.83
N MET A 20 -19.24 -10.97 -0.41
CA MET A 20 -17.83 -10.66 -0.10
C MET A 20 -17.44 -11.15 1.31
N LEU A 21 -17.38 -12.46 1.50
CA LEU A 21 -17.07 -13.12 2.77
C LEU A 21 -15.60 -13.61 2.80
N ASP A 22 -15.00 -13.64 3.98
CA ASP A 22 -13.68 -14.25 4.16
C ASP A 22 -13.81 -15.77 4.09
N LYS A 23 -13.11 -16.41 3.15
CA LYS A 23 -13.14 -17.86 2.93
C LYS A 23 -12.79 -18.67 4.19
N ARG A 24 -12.00 -18.12 5.10
CA ARG A 24 -11.61 -18.81 6.35
C ARG A 24 -12.77 -19.01 7.32
N GLY A 25 -13.83 -18.21 7.19
CA GLY A 25 -15.02 -18.29 8.03
C GLY A 25 -16.14 -19.15 7.42
N ILE A 26 -15.92 -19.79 6.28
CA ILE A 26 -16.91 -20.65 5.62
C ILE A 26 -16.42 -22.09 5.71
N HIS A 27 -17.26 -22.96 6.27
CA HIS A 27 -16.97 -24.37 6.44
C HIS A 27 -18.04 -25.19 5.74
N CYS A 28 -17.64 -25.92 4.69
CA CYS A 28 -18.53 -26.87 4.02
C CYS A 28 -18.65 -28.14 4.86
N THR A 29 -19.86 -28.47 5.32
CA THR A 29 -20.11 -29.75 6.00
C THR A 29 -20.61 -30.78 4.99
N GLN A 30 -19.72 -31.61 4.43
CA GLN A 30 -20.10 -32.68 3.50
C GLN A 30 -20.68 -33.93 4.21
N PHE A 31 -21.47 -33.79 5.28
CA PHE A 31 -21.76 -34.93 6.18
C PHE A 31 -23.22 -35.16 6.61
N ASP A 32 -24.22 -34.60 5.94
CA ASP A 32 -25.61 -35.06 6.16
C ASP A 32 -26.07 -35.99 5.03
N SER A 33 -25.95 -37.29 5.31
CA SER A 33 -26.40 -38.40 4.47
C SER A 33 -27.92 -38.50 4.28
N ASP A 34 -28.70 -37.52 4.77
CA ASP A 34 -30.16 -37.52 4.76
C ASP A 34 -30.80 -36.53 3.75
N SER A 35 -30.01 -35.64 3.12
CA SER A 35 -30.52 -34.69 2.11
C SER A 35 -29.44 -34.26 1.10
N PRO A 36 -29.27 -34.98 -0.03
CA PRO A 36 -28.20 -34.72 -1.01
C PRO A 36 -28.35 -33.42 -1.83
N ASP A 37 -29.44 -32.67 -1.66
CA ASP A 37 -29.78 -31.51 -2.49
C ASP A 37 -29.60 -30.14 -1.78
N ASP A 38 -29.16 -30.10 -0.51
CA ASP A 38 -29.02 -28.83 0.23
C ASP A 38 -27.60 -28.68 0.83
N PRO A 39 -26.71 -27.85 0.25
CA PRO A 39 -25.39 -27.59 0.81
C PRO A 39 -25.51 -26.77 2.10
N CYS A 40 -25.33 -27.43 3.25
CA CYS A 40 -25.17 -26.76 4.54
C CYS A 40 -23.74 -26.20 4.66
N ASP A 41 -23.59 -24.89 4.50
CA ASP A 41 -22.36 -24.20 4.90
C ASP A 41 -22.53 -23.57 6.27
N GLU A 42 -21.57 -23.82 7.16
CA GLU A 42 -21.48 -23.13 8.44
C GLU A 42 -20.63 -21.86 8.28
N VAL A 43 -21.19 -20.72 8.69
CA VAL A 43 -20.50 -19.43 8.69
C VAL A 43 -20.04 -19.08 10.10
N THR A 44 -18.74 -19.09 10.32
CA THR A 44 -18.12 -18.69 11.58
C THR A 44 -17.75 -17.22 11.56
N LEU A 45 -18.16 -16.49 12.59
CA LEU A 45 -17.77 -15.11 12.81
C LEU A 45 -16.51 -15.03 13.66
N CYS A 46 -15.59 -14.12 13.32
CA CYS A 46 -14.49 -13.81 14.23
C CYS A 46 -15.02 -13.09 15.49
N ASN A 47 -14.25 -13.18 16.58
CA ASN A 47 -14.66 -12.63 17.89
C ASN A 47 -15.03 -11.13 17.86
N SER A 48 -14.33 -10.34 17.04
CA SER A 48 -14.62 -8.91 16.92
C SER A 48 -15.94 -8.64 16.21
N CYS A 49 -16.24 -9.37 15.13
CA CYS A 49 -17.53 -9.29 14.44
C CYS A 49 -18.68 -9.78 15.31
N ALA A 50 -18.52 -10.95 15.96
CA ALA A 50 -19.53 -11.50 16.86
C ALA A 50 -19.83 -10.55 18.04
N SER A 51 -18.80 -9.99 18.66
CA SER A 51 -18.95 -9.02 19.76
C SER A 51 -19.67 -7.73 19.31
N ALA A 52 -19.32 -7.18 18.14
CA ALA A 52 -20.01 -6.00 17.62
C ALA A 52 -21.50 -6.26 17.36
N LEU A 53 -21.81 -7.40 16.74
CA LEU A 53 -23.19 -7.79 16.42
C LEU A 53 -24.01 -8.09 17.69
N ALA A 54 -23.42 -8.70 18.71
CA ALA A 54 -24.06 -8.91 20.00
C ALA A 54 -24.50 -7.59 20.67
N HIS A 55 -23.79 -6.50 20.40
CA HIS A 55 -24.14 -5.15 20.86
C HIS A 55 -24.95 -4.35 19.84
N SER A 56 -25.50 -4.98 18.79
CA SER A 56 -26.23 -4.33 17.68
C SER A 56 -25.41 -3.22 17.00
N LYS A 57 -24.09 -3.38 16.91
CA LYS A 57 -23.18 -2.46 16.21
C LYS A 57 -22.67 -3.09 14.91
N VAL A 58 -22.42 -2.24 13.91
CA VAL A 58 -21.74 -2.65 12.67
C VAL A 58 -20.28 -2.98 13.00
N PRO A 59 -19.77 -4.18 12.66
CA PRO A 59 -18.36 -4.51 12.85
C PRO A 59 -17.44 -3.50 12.17
N GLN A 60 -16.31 -3.17 12.79
CA GLN A 60 -15.40 -2.14 12.29
C GLN A 60 -14.96 -2.38 10.84
N MET A 61 -14.65 -3.63 10.48
CA MET A 61 -14.19 -4.02 9.14
C MET A 61 -15.32 -4.52 8.23
N ALA A 62 -16.59 -4.25 8.57
CA ALA A 62 -17.71 -4.63 7.73
C ALA A 62 -17.65 -3.93 6.37
N LEU A 63 -18.11 -4.62 5.32
CA LEU A 63 -18.25 -4.08 3.96
C LEU A 63 -19.03 -2.77 3.92
N MET A 64 -20.02 -2.63 4.80
CA MET A 64 -20.85 -1.42 4.93
C MET A 64 -20.00 -0.18 5.24
N ASN A 65 -18.85 -0.33 5.92
CA ASN A 65 -17.97 0.79 6.26
C ASN A 65 -17.07 1.21 5.08
N HIS A 66 -17.24 0.60 3.91
CA HIS A 66 -16.43 0.87 2.71
C HIS A 66 -14.91 0.69 2.92
N LEU A 67 -14.53 -0.20 3.86
CA LEU A 67 -13.15 -0.48 4.22
C LEU A 67 -12.54 -1.70 3.51
N TYR A 68 -13.29 -2.35 2.62
CA TYR A 68 -12.74 -3.46 1.84
C TYR A 68 -11.74 -2.93 0.80
N CYS A 69 -10.48 -3.25 1.03
CA CYS A 69 -9.39 -3.12 0.08
C CYS A 69 -9.17 -4.51 -0.53
N GLY A 70 -9.39 -4.65 -1.83
CA GLY A 70 -9.16 -5.93 -2.52
C GLY A 70 -7.70 -6.34 -2.52
N HIS A 71 -7.43 -7.53 -3.05
CA HIS A 71 -6.07 -8.03 -3.17
C HIS A 71 -5.33 -7.38 -4.34
N LEU A 72 -4.08 -7.04 -4.09
CA LEU A 72 -3.17 -6.56 -5.12
C LEU A 72 -2.46 -7.76 -5.77
N PRO A 73 -2.28 -7.80 -7.11
CA PRO A 73 -1.52 -8.86 -7.76
C PRO A 73 -0.11 -9.03 -7.20
N ASP A 74 0.40 -10.27 -7.19
CA ASP A 74 1.72 -10.62 -6.64
C ASP A 74 2.85 -9.78 -7.23
N GLU A 75 2.75 -9.35 -8.50
CA GLU A 75 3.72 -8.49 -9.16
C GLU A 75 3.94 -7.12 -8.48
N PHE A 76 3.00 -6.70 -7.63
CA PHE A 76 3.04 -5.43 -6.90
C PHE A 76 3.12 -5.63 -5.38
N SER A 77 3.23 -6.87 -4.89
CA SER A 77 3.33 -7.19 -3.45
C SER A 77 4.54 -6.55 -2.76
N ASP A 78 5.59 -6.27 -3.52
CA ASP A 78 6.84 -5.63 -3.09
C ASP A 78 6.96 -4.19 -3.59
N LEU A 79 5.86 -3.49 -3.88
CA LEU A 79 5.90 -2.03 -4.12
C LEU A 79 6.57 -1.32 -2.94
N THR A 80 7.48 -0.40 -3.24
CA THR A 80 8.06 0.45 -2.21
C THR A 80 7.07 1.58 -1.89
N TRP A 81 7.11 2.08 -0.67
CA TRP A 81 6.27 3.22 -0.26
C TRP A 81 6.53 4.47 -1.13
N VAL A 82 7.73 4.63 -1.69
CA VAL A 82 8.05 5.73 -2.62
C VAL A 82 7.42 5.50 -4.01
N GLU A 83 7.36 4.26 -4.48
CA GLU A 83 6.62 3.90 -5.70
C GLU A 83 5.11 4.14 -5.51
N GLU A 84 4.57 3.80 -4.35
CA GLU A 84 3.18 4.12 -3.98
C GLU A 84 2.95 5.63 -3.95
N MET A 85 3.87 6.39 -3.34
CA MET A 85 3.80 7.86 -3.39
C MET A 85 3.76 8.34 -4.83
N ALA A 86 4.65 7.87 -5.71
CA ALA A 86 4.67 8.26 -7.13
C ALA A 86 3.33 8.04 -7.83
N CYS A 87 2.56 7.05 -7.39
CA CYS A 87 1.24 6.72 -7.94
C CYS A 87 0.08 7.44 -7.21
N ALA A 88 0.30 8.10 -6.08
CA ALA A 88 -0.76 8.63 -5.25
C ALA A 88 -1.51 9.83 -5.87
N ILE A 89 -2.84 9.70 -6.00
CA ILE A 89 -3.74 10.79 -6.43
C ILE A 89 -3.79 11.88 -5.38
N TYR A 90 -3.97 11.53 -4.11
CA TYR A 90 -4.10 12.47 -3.02
C TYR A 90 -2.91 12.33 -2.09
N ARG A 91 -2.34 13.46 -1.67
CA ARG A 91 -1.32 13.51 -0.63
C ARG A 91 -1.63 14.66 0.32
N ASN A 92 -1.64 14.38 1.61
CA ASN A 92 -1.83 15.35 2.67
C ASN A 92 -0.79 15.21 3.78
N THR A 93 0.31 14.47 3.55
CA THR A 93 1.27 14.16 4.61
C THR A 93 2.70 14.50 4.24
N ALA A 94 3.41 15.19 5.13
CA ALA A 94 4.85 15.34 5.08
C ALA A 94 5.52 14.25 5.92
N HIS A 95 6.58 13.63 5.40
CA HIS A 95 7.30 12.53 6.03
C HIS A 95 8.69 13.01 6.45
N VAL A 96 8.97 12.95 7.75
CA VAL A 96 10.27 13.30 8.32
C VAL A 96 10.93 12.02 8.82
N THR A 97 11.96 11.57 8.10
CA THR A 97 12.74 10.39 8.46
C THR A 97 14.02 10.81 9.17
N ARG A 98 14.20 10.39 10.43
CA ARG A 98 15.47 10.54 11.13
C ARG A 98 16.24 9.23 11.07
N LEU A 99 17.49 9.30 10.62
CA LEU A 99 18.41 8.17 10.57
C LEU A 99 19.61 8.45 11.49
N PHE A 100 19.98 7.46 12.28
CA PHE A 100 21.04 7.47 13.27
C PHE A 100 22.02 6.35 12.96
N ASN A 101 23.30 6.67 12.86
CA ASN A 101 24.29 5.61 12.70
C ASN A 101 24.40 4.78 13.99
N SER A 102 24.57 3.47 13.87
CA SER A 102 24.82 2.63 15.03
C SER A 102 26.11 3.07 15.73
N ALA A 103 26.06 3.19 17.04
CA ALA A 103 27.23 3.47 17.88
C ALA A 103 28.10 2.21 18.10
N SER A 104 27.63 1.03 17.68
CA SER A 104 28.37 -0.22 17.82
C SER A 104 29.42 -0.35 16.72
N GLU A 105 30.69 -0.50 17.13
CA GLU A 105 31.81 -0.74 16.20
C GLU A 105 31.67 -2.05 15.41
N ASP A 106 30.90 -3.02 15.92
CA ASP A 106 30.63 -4.30 15.26
C ASP A 106 29.61 -4.19 14.13
N GLN A 107 28.81 -3.11 14.10
CA GLN A 107 27.76 -2.88 13.10
C GLN A 107 27.78 -1.46 12.52
N PRO A 108 28.92 -1.00 11.98
CA PRO A 108 29.12 0.41 11.60
C PRO A 108 28.29 0.85 10.38
N LYS A 109 27.64 -0.09 9.69
CA LYS A 109 26.77 0.16 8.52
C LYS A 109 25.28 0.09 8.85
N VAL A 110 24.93 -0.26 10.09
CA VAL A 110 23.53 -0.38 10.50
C VAL A 110 23.02 1.00 10.89
N LEU A 111 21.97 1.44 10.20
CA LEU A 111 21.30 2.70 10.47
C LEU A 111 19.97 2.40 11.17
N HIS A 112 19.77 3.02 12.32
CA HIS A 112 18.49 2.99 13.03
C HIS A 112 17.73 4.27 12.72
N GLY A 113 16.41 4.20 12.65
CA GLY A 113 15.64 5.40 12.35
C GLY A 113 14.17 5.28 12.65
N ASN A 114 13.52 6.44 12.63
CA ASN A 114 12.06 6.53 12.67
C ASN A 114 11.58 7.48 11.57
N THR A 115 10.35 7.28 11.12
CA THR A 115 9.66 8.21 10.22
C THR A 115 8.44 8.75 10.93
N CYS A 116 8.39 10.07 11.11
CA CYS A 116 7.23 10.79 11.60
C CYS A 116 6.43 11.30 10.40
N VAL A 117 5.11 11.09 10.43
CA VAL A 117 4.21 11.53 9.36
C VAL A 117 3.33 12.64 9.93
N HIS A 118 3.39 13.82 9.30
CA HIS A 118 2.65 15.01 9.71
C HIS A 118 1.59 15.34 8.68
N GLU A 119 0.35 15.50 9.12
CA GLU A 119 -0.71 16.01 8.24
C GLU A 119 -0.45 17.47 7.87
N MET A 120 -0.62 17.78 6.60
CA MET A 120 -0.52 19.11 6.03
C MET A 120 -1.93 19.70 5.89
N ASN A 121 -2.05 21.01 6.12
CA ASN A 121 -3.33 21.73 5.97
C ASN A 121 -3.81 21.84 4.51
N VAL A 122 -3.09 21.26 3.55
CA VAL A 122 -3.40 21.32 2.12
C VAL A 122 -3.30 19.91 1.52
N VAL A 123 -4.36 19.49 0.83
CA VAL A 123 -4.38 18.25 0.05
C VAL A 123 -3.85 18.54 -1.35
N SER A 124 -2.68 17.97 -1.67
CA SER A 124 -2.16 17.99 -3.03
C SER A 124 -2.84 16.89 -3.85
N THR A 125 -3.63 17.28 -4.86
CA THR A 125 -4.33 16.35 -5.77
C THR A 125 -3.64 16.30 -7.12
N ALA A 126 -3.25 15.11 -7.56
CA ALA A 126 -2.61 14.88 -8.85
C ALA A 126 -3.60 15.14 -9.99
N ARG A 127 -3.16 15.89 -10.99
CA ARG A 127 -3.88 16.07 -12.26
C ARG A 127 -3.31 15.20 -13.39
N VAL A 128 -2.12 14.64 -13.17
CA VAL A 128 -1.35 13.78 -14.08
C VAL A 128 -0.52 12.84 -13.20
N LEU A 129 -0.29 11.62 -13.68
CA LEU A 129 0.53 10.61 -13.02
C LEU A 129 1.56 10.01 -14.00
N PRO A 130 2.71 9.49 -13.52
CA PRO A 130 3.17 9.51 -12.13
C PRO A 130 3.46 10.94 -11.65
N ARG A 131 3.54 11.11 -10.33
CA ARG A 131 4.04 12.35 -9.71
C ARG A 131 5.53 12.50 -10.01
N THR A 132 6.00 13.73 -10.16
CA THR A 132 7.43 13.94 -10.43
C THR A 132 8.30 13.58 -9.21
N PRO A 133 9.58 13.22 -9.39
CA PRO A 133 10.52 13.08 -8.28
C PRO A 133 10.59 14.33 -7.41
N ALA A 134 10.51 15.53 -8.02
CA ALA A 134 10.48 16.80 -7.29
C ALA A 134 9.24 16.92 -6.38
N ASP A 135 8.05 16.54 -6.87
CA ASP A 135 6.82 16.52 -6.06
C ASP A 135 6.90 15.52 -4.91
N ILE A 136 7.62 14.41 -5.08
CA ILE A 136 7.81 13.42 -4.02
C ILE A 136 8.79 13.99 -2.99
N ASN A 137 9.95 14.49 -3.42
CA ASN A 137 10.96 15.08 -2.54
C ASN A 137 10.40 16.25 -1.71
N GLY A 138 9.50 17.06 -2.27
CA GLY A 138 8.85 18.15 -1.52
C GLY A 138 8.02 17.69 -0.31
N MET A 139 7.72 16.39 -0.21
CA MET A 139 6.99 15.78 0.90
C MET A 139 7.91 15.03 1.86
N LEU A 140 9.20 14.91 1.53
CA LEU A 140 10.17 14.10 2.25
C LEU A 140 11.21 15.01 2.90
N THR A 141 11.55 14.71 4.15
CA THR A 141 12.69 15.32 4.83
C THR A 141 13.49 14.21 5.47
N VAL A 142 14.74 14.07 5.06
CA VAL A 142 15.65 13.09 5.65
C VAL A 142 16.65 13.82 6.52
N VAL A 143 16.67 13.49 7.80
CA VAL A 143 17.65 14.03 8.76
C VAL A 143 18.60 12.91 9.14
N PHE A 144 19.84 13.02 8.69
CA PHE A 144 20.88 12.07 9.06
C PHE A 144 21.69 12.62 10.23
N ILE A 145 21.84 11.81 11.28
CA ILE A 145 22.59 12.11 12.48
C ILE A 145 23.71 11.07 12.60
N GLY A 146 24.94 11.50 12.34
CA GLY A 146 26.09 10.61 12.47
C GLY A 146 27.37 11.11 11.81
N PRO A 147 28.49 10.42 12.05
CA PRO A 147 29.81 10.87 11.61
C PRO A 147 30.11 10.58 10.13
N LYS A 148 29.42 9.62 9.50
CA LYS A 148 29.75 9.09 8.17
C LYS A 148 28.63 9.34 7.15
N LYS A 149 28.82 10.34 6.30
CA LYS A 149 27.88 10.71 5.22
C LYS A 149 27.70 9.60 4.16
N GLU A 150 28.71 8.76 3.95
CA GLU A 150 28.69 7.68 2.96
C GLU A 150 27.66 6.58 3.31
N ASP A 151 27.53 6.25 4.60
CA ASP A 151 26.55 5.27 5.08
C ASP A 151 25.11 5.77 4.85
N ALA A 152 24.92 7.10 4.93
CA ALA A 152 23.64 7.74 4.64
C ALA A 152 23.21 7.52 3.18
N ALA A 153 24.13 7.66 2.22
CA ALA A 153 23.84 7.49 0.79
C ALA A 153 23.38 6.07 0.46
N ASN A 154 24.03 5.05 1.03
CA ASN A 154 23.64 3.64 0.85
C ASN A 154 22.23 3.35 1.40
N SER A 155 21.85 4.00 2.50
CA SER A 155 20.50 3.86 3.05
C SER A 155 19.44 4.54 2.19
N MET A 156 19.79 5.61 1.48
CA MET A 156 18.86 6.24 0.54
C MET A 156 18.51 5.30 -0.62
N GLU A 157 19.49 4.55 -1.12
CA GLU A 157 19.31 3.57 -2.18
C GLU A 157 18.33 2.46 -1.80
N THR A 158 18.35 2.02 -0.54
CA THR A 158 17.44 0.97 -0.06
C THR A 158 16.07 1.53 0.35
N MET A 159 16.04 2.58 1.18
CA MET A 159 14.82 3.08 1.81
C MET A 159 13.94 3.88 0.84
N PHE A 160 14.56 4.58 -0.11
CA PHE A 160 13.87 5.42 -1.10
C PHE A 160 13.98 4.83 -2.51
N ARG A 161 14.13 3.51 -2.59
CA ARG A 161 14.23 2.78 -3.85
C ARG A 161 12.96 2.95 -4.68
N VAL A 162 13.14 3.17 -5.97
CA VAL A 162 12.09 3.26 -6.99
C VAL A 162 12.49 2.49 -8.23
N ARG A 163 11.51 1.86 -8.89
CA ARG A 163 11.70 1.17 -10.17
C ARG A 163 10.73 1.73 -11.20
N LYS A 164 11.25 2.41 -12.22
CA LYS A 164 10.46 3.01 -13.33
C LYS A 164 9.44 2.04 -13.89
N LYS A 165 9.87 0.84 -14.28
CA LYS A 165 8.99 -0.17 -14.89
C LYS A 165 7.84 -0.58 -13.96
N LYS A 166 8.08 -0.61 -12.65
CA LYS A 166 7.06 -1.01 -11.66
C LYS A 166 6.02 0.08 -11.46
N ILE A 167 6.45 1.34 -11.35
CA ILE A 167 5.55 2.52 -11.32
C ILE A 167 4.65 2.53 -12.56
N GLY A 168 5.24 2.40 -13.76
CA GLY A 168 4.48 2.42 -15.01
C GLY A 168 3.48 1.26 -15.14
N ARG A 169 3.87 0.03 -14.77
CA ARG A 169 2.96 -1.13 -14.75
C ARG A 169 1.83 -0.95 -13.75
N PHE A 170 2.14 -0.46 -12.56
CA PHE A 170 1.16 -0.28 -11.50
C PHE A 170 0.12 0.78 -11.87
N LEU A 171 0.54 1.93 -12.41
CA LEU A 171 -0.39 2.95 -12.90
C LEU A 171 -1.29 2.46 -14.04
N ARG A 172 -0.73 1.69 -14.99
CA ARG A 172 -1.53 1.06 -16.05
C ARG A 172 -2.56 0.09 -15.47
N TRP A 173 -2.15 -0.77 -14.53
CA TRP A 173 -3.06 -1.68 -13.83
C TRP A 173 -4.16 -0.91 -13.08
N LEU A 174 -3.81 0.15 -12.35
CA LEU A 174 -4.75 1.00 -11.63
C LEU A 174 -5.75 1.67 -12.57
N SER A 175 -5.33 2.13 -13.75
CA SER A 175 -6.24 2.77 -14.72
C SER A 175 -7.39 1.85 -15.17
N ILE A 176 -7.13 0.53 -15.22
CA ILE A 176 -8.10 -0.49 -15.61
C ILE A 176 -8.99 -0.88 -14.43
N HIS A 177 -8.39 -1.13 -13.26
CA HIS A 177 -9.04 -1.75 -12.10
C HIS A 177 -9.58 -0.75 -11.07
N ASN A 178 -9.11 0.50 -11.07
CA ASN A 178 -9.51 1.52 -10.11
C ASN A 178 -10.16 2.72 -10.80
N ARG A 179 -11.45 2.92 -10.51
CA ARG A 179 -12.26 4.05 -11.00
C ARG A 179 -11.59 5.40 -10.84
N LEU A 180 -10.88 5.64 -9.73
CA LEU A 180 -10.25 6.93 -9.45
C LEU A 180 -9.11 7.24 -10.43
N TYR A 181 -8.50 6.22 -11.01
CA TYR A 181 -7.37 6.34 -11.93
C TYR A 181 -7.78 6.31 -13.40
N ARG A 182 -8.99 5.82 -13.72
CA ARG A 182 -9.45 5.59 -15.10
C ARG A 182 -9.37 6.84 -15.99
N SER A 183 -9.60 8.03 -15.43
CA SER A 183 -9.57 9.30 -16.16
C SER A 183 -8.33 10.14 -15.90
N LEU A 184 -7.36 9.64 -15.13
CA LEU A 184 -6.14 10.39 -14.85
C LEU A 184 -5.17 10.26 -16.02
N PRO A 185 -4.68 11.39 -16.58
CA PRO A 185 -3.64 11.36 -17.60
C PRO A 185 -2.37 10.66 -17.11
N PHE A 186 -1.80 9.84 -17.98
CA PHE A 186 -0.50 9.23 -17.78
C PHE A 186 0.54 9.97 -18.62
N ASP A 187 1.61 10.47 -18.00
CA ASP A 187 2.68 11.20 -18.67
C ASP A 187 4.00 10.41 -18.63
N GLU A 188 4.35 9.85 -19.79
CA GLU A 188 5.59 9.07 -19.97
C GLU A 188 6.84 9.93 -19.73
N SER A 189 6.79 11.25 -20.04
CA SER A 189 7.94 12.13 -19.83
C SER A 189 8.26 12.32 -18.33
N ILE A 190 7.24 12.24 -17.46
CA ILE A 190 7.47 12.21 -16.01
C ILE A 190 8.01 10.85 -15.58
N LEU A 191 7.50 9.76 -16.15
CA LEU A 191 8.01 8.42 -15.86
C LEU A 191 9.50 8.29 -16.21
N GLU A 192 9.95 8.91 -17.30
CA GLU A 192 11.36 8.90 -17.71
C GLU A 192 12.30 9.61 -16.74
N GLN A 193 11.79 10.43 -15.82
CA GLN A 193 12.60 11.06 -14.78
C GLN A 193 13.05 10.07 -13.70
N PHE A 194 12.40 8.91 -13.58
CA PHE A 194 12.77 7.87 -12.62
C PHE A 194 13.92 6.99 -13.15
N PRO A 195 14.76 6.41 -12.27
CA PRO A 195 15.73 5.41 -12.69
C PRO A 195 15.04 4.08 -13.01
N ASP A 196 15.70 3.23 -13.81
CA ASP A 196 15.21 1.86 -14.06
C ASP A 196 15.06 1.08 -12.74
N ASP A 197 16.06 1.19 -11.87
CA ASP A 197 16.08 0.71 -10.50
C ASP A 197 17.14 1.52 -9.71
N GLY A 198 16.75 2.14 -8.60
CA GLY A 198 17.68 2.93 -7.78
C GLY A 198 16.99 3.90 -6.81
N PRO A 199 17.73 4.79 -6.16
CA PRO A 199 17.16 5.79 -5.26
C PRO A 199 16.29 6.79 -6.02
N LEU A 200 15.30 7.36 -5.33
CA LEU A 200 14.52 8.49 -5.81
C LEU A 200 15.47 9.65 -6.23
N PRO A 201 15.39 10.14 -7.49
CA PRO A 201 16.23 11.24 -7.94
C PRO A 201 16.07 12.49 -7.06
N GLY A 202 17.18 13.08 -6.64
CA GLY A 202 17.21 14.28 -5.78
C GLY A 202 17.02 14.02 -4.28
N ILE A 203 16.81 12.77 -3.83
CA ILE A 203 16.60 12.48 -2.40
C ILE A 203 17.82 12.83 -1.54
N CYS A 204 19.02 12.65 -2.07
CA CYS A 204 20.26 13.00 -1.37
C CYS A 204 20.39 14.52 -1.13
N ASP A 205 19.79 15.34 -2.00
CA ASP A 205 19.79 16.81 -1.85
C ASP A 205 18.80 17.26 -0.76
N ALA A 206 17.74 16.47 -0.52
CA ALA A 206 16.78 16.68 0.56
C ALA A 206 17.30 16.22 1.94
N MET A 207 18.53 15.68 2.01
CA MET A 207 19.12 15.18 3.24
C MET A 207 19.83 16.28 4.03
N ILE A 208 19.39 16.50 5.26
CA ILE A 208 20.02 17.39 6.23
C ILE A 208 20.98 16.56 7.10
N HIS A 209 22.26 16.91 7.09
CA HIS A 209 23.29 16.22 7.87
C HIS A 209 23.62 16.96 9.16
N HIS A 210 23.28 16.38 10.30
CA HIS A 210 23.71 16.83 11.62
C HIS A 210 24.88 15.97 12.12
N LYS A 211 25.95 16.64 12.55
CA LYS A 211 27.10 16.00 13.21
C LYS A 211 26.80 15.73 14.68
#